data_AF-A0AB37RGQ2-F1
#
_entry.id   AF-A0AB37RGQ2-F1
#
_cell.length_a   1.000
_cell.length_b   1.000
_cell.length_c   1.000
_cell.angle_alpha   90.00
_cell.angle_beta   90.00
_cell.angle_gamma   90.00
#
_symmetry.space_group_name_H-M   'P 1'
#
loop_
_entity.id
_entity.type
_entity.pdbx_description
1 polymer ?
#
loop_
_entity_poly.entity_id
_entity_poly.type
_entity_poly.pdbx_seq_one_letter_code
_entity_poly.pdbx_strand_id
1 'polypeptide(L)'
;MDADAETLEQLIETAYQEPVDNQQSISYKNGLKRMMHELRNGKGTQLVMIDVYHNFRENDMVPVMLPTNNQKLYQYTWHMLLLLREKELKNRHLISQLAETPTVFDPYL
;
A
#
# COMPACT_ATOMS: atom_id res chain seq x y z
N MET A 1 -2.22 -14.47 -10.23
CA MET A 1 -1.99 -13.77 -8.95
C MET A 1 -3.37 -13.44 -8.37
N ASP A 2 -3.49 -12.80 -7.20
CA ASP A 2 -4.79 -12.17 -6.87
C ASP A 2 -4.98 -10.89 -7.71
N ALA A 3 -6.22 -10.44 -7.91
CA ALA A 3 -6.53 -9.31 -8.80
C ALA A 3 -5.84 -7.99 -8.35
N ASP A 4 -5.64 -7.82 -7.05
CA ASP A 4 -4.95 -6.67 -6.47
C ASP A 4 -3.44 -6.71 -6.77
N ALA A 5 -2.81 -7.88 -6.72
CA ALA A 5 -1.41 -8.07 -7.11
C ALA A 5 -1.21 -7.77 -8.59
N GLU A 6 -2.10 -8.26 -9.47
CA GLU A 6 -2.00 -8.00 -10.92
C GLU A 6 -2.14 -6.50 -11.22
N THR A 7 -3.09 -5.84 -10.55
CA THR A 7 -3.28 -4.40 -10.65
C THR A 7 -2.04 -3.64 -10.17
N LEU A 8 -1.50 -3.99 -9.00
CA LEU A 8 -0.33 -3.34 -8.43
C LEU A 8 0.91 -3.54 -9.32
N GLU A 9 1.12 -4.75 -9.83
CA GLU A 9 2.23 -5.06 -10.73
C GLU A 9 2.18 -4.16 -11.98
N GLN A 10 1.02 -4.07 -12.63
CA GLN A 10 0.83 -3.25 -13.82
C GLN A 10 1.06 -1.76 -13.53
N LEU A 11 0.62 -1.27 -12.37
CA LEU A 11 0.87 0.11 -11.96
C LEU A 11 2.37 0.38 -11.73
N ILE A 12 3.09 -0.55 -11.09
CA ILE A 12 4.53 -0.41 -10.88
C ILE A 12 5.27 -0.46 -12.23
N GLU A 13 4.90 -1.39 -13.11
CA GLU A 13 5.52 -1.54 -14.43
C GLU A 13 5.34 -0.27 -15.27
N THR A 14 4.11 0.25 -15.35
CA THR A 14 3.83 1.48 -16.12
C THR A 14 4.50 2.72 -15.52
N ALA A 15 4.55 2.85 -14.19
CA ALA A 15 5.28 3.93 -13.51
C ALA A 15 6.81 3.81 -13.71
N TYR A 16 7.34 2.59 -13.78
CA TYR A 16 8.75 2.31 -14.03
C TYR A 16 9.20 2.75 -15.44
N GLN A 17 8.33 2.70 -16.45
CA GLN A 17 8.68 3.13 -17.81
C GLN A 17 8.70 4.65 -18.01
N GLU A 18 8.06 5.44 -17.14
CA GLU A 18 8.01 6.89 -17.32
C GLU A 18 9.36 7.58 -17.03
N PRO A 19 9.78 8.58 -17.79
CA PRO A 19 10.99 9.34 -17.48
C PRO A 19 10.80 10.12 -16.17
N VAL A 20 11.74 9.99 -15.23
CA VAL A 20 11.79 10.77 -14.00
C VAL A 20 13.18 11.37 -13.92
N ASP A 21 13.31 12.64 -14.29
CA ASP A 21 14.60 13.31 -14.42
C ASP A 21 14.98 14.01 -13.12
N ASN A 22 15.60 13.28 -12.19
CA ASN A 22 16.34 13.82 -11.05
C ASN A 22 17.35 12.79 -10.52
N GLN A 23 18.30 13.19 -9.68
CA GLN A 23 19.32 12.29 -9.15
C GLN A 23 18.73 11.18 -8.25
N GLN A 24 17.60 11.45 -7.58
CA GLN A 24 16.89 10.49 -6.73
C GLN A 24 16.15 9.41 -7.55
N SER A 25 15.96 9.61 -8.86
CA SER A 25 15.15 8.74 -9.71
C SER A 25 15.76 7.36 -9.89
N ILE A 26 17.09 7.25 -9.86
CA ILE A 26 17.81 5.98 -10.01
C ILE A 26 17.42 5.03 -8.86
N SER A 27 17.53 5.51 -7.62
CA SER A 27 17.21 4.72 -6.43
C SER A 27 15.72 4.37 -6.38
N TYR A 28 14.86 5.34 -6.67
CA TYR A 28 13.42 5.11 -6.78
C TYR A 28 13.05 4.05 -7.82
N LYS A 29 13.60 4.13 -9.05
CA LYS A 29 13.36 3.16 -10.13
C LYS A 29 13.88 1.78 -9.78
N ASN A 30 15.05 1.70 -9.14
CA ASN A 30 15.59 0.44 -8.64
C ASN A 30 14.66 -0.17 -7.58
N GLY A 31 14.09 0.65 -6.70
CA GLY A 31 13.06 0.25 -5.75
C GLY A 31 11.84 -0.34 -6.46
N LEU A 32 11.28 0.36 -7.46
CA LEU A 32 10.15 -0.15 -8.26
C LEU A 32 10.46 -1.50 -8.90
N LYS A 33 11.65 -1.65 -9.50
CA LYS A 33 12.09 -2.92 -10.10
C LYS A 33 12.20 -4.05 -9.08
N ARG A 34 12.75 -3.77 -7.89
CA ARG A 34 12.82 -4.74 -6.79
C ARG A 34 11.41 -5.18 -6.37
N MET A 35 10.50 -4.24 -6.17
CA MET A 35 9.15 -4.52 -5.70
C MET A 35 8.32 -5.33 -6.71
N MET A 36 8.47 -5.08 -8.02
CA MET A 36 7.88 -5.98 -9.04
C MET A 36 8.40 -7.41 -8.89
N HIS A 37 9.71 -7.59 -8.67
CA HIS A 37 10.27 -8.92 -8.51
C HIS A 37 9.77 -9.60 -7.23
N GLU A 38 9.72 -8.88 -6.11
CA GLU A 38 9.22 -9.41 -4.85
C GLU A 38 7.74 -9.83 -4.95
N LEU A 39 6.91 -9.02 -5.62
CA LEU A 39 5.51 -9.33 -5.86
C LEU A 39 5.36 -10.61 -6.69
N ARG A 40 6.13 -10.75 -7.79
CA ARG A 40 6.19 -11.97 -8.61
C ARG A 40 6.69 -13.20 -7.85
N ASN A 41 7.54 -13.00 -6.84
CA ASN A 41 8.04 -14.07 -5.97
C ASN A 41 7.08 -14.43 -4.83
N GLY A 42 5.87 -13.86 -4.80
CA GLY A 42 4.85 -14.18 -3.81
C GLY A 42 4.93 -13.36 -2.52
N LYS A 43 5.68 -12.25 -2.48
CA LYS A 43 5.55 -11.29 -1.38
C LYS A 43 4.13 -10.73 -1.38
N GLY A 44 3.48 -10.74 -0.22
CA GLY A 44 2.08 -10.32 -0.11
C GLY A 44 1.85 -8.89 -0.61
N THR A 45 0.79 -8.69 -1.39
CA THR A 45 0.45 -7.43 -2.07
C THR A 45 0.47 -6.23 -1.13
N GLN A 46 -0.09 -6.37 0.07
CA GLN A 46 -0.11 -5.30 1.08
C GLN A 46 1.29 -4.87 1.52
N LEU A 47 2.23 -5.82 1.70
CA LEU A 47 3.60 -5.51 2.06
C LEU A 47 4.29 -4.75 0.93
N VAL A 48 4.06 -5.17 -0.31
CA VAL A 48 4.59 -4.47 -1.49
C VAL A 48 4.01 -3.07 -1.60
N MET A 49 2.71 -2.85 -1.33
CA MET A 49 2.12 -1.50 -1.30
C MET A 49 2.79 -0.58 -0.26
N ILE A 50 3.09 -1.11 0.92
CA ILE A 50 3.83 -0.37 1.96
C ILE A 50 5.21 0.01 1.46
N ASP A 51 5.94 -0.94 0.86
CA ASP A 51 7.28 -0.68 0.33
C ASP A 51 7.25 0.34 -0.81
N VAL A 52 6.23 0.31 -1.67
CA VAL A 52 6.06 1.30 -2.75
C VAL A 52 5.89 2.68 -2.13
N TYR A 53 5.00 2.80 -1.15
CA TYR A 53 4.76 4.07 -0.46
C TYR A 53 6.01 4.59 0.25
N HIS A 54 6.79 3.72 0.92
CA HIS A 54 8.07 4.09 1.50
C HIS A 54 9.10 4.50 0.45
N ASN A 55 9.18 3.81 -0.68
CA ASN A 55 10.09 4.15 -1.76
C ASN A 55 9.83 5.55 -2.33
N PHE A 56 8.58 6.02 -2.38
CA PHE A 56 8.31 7.43 -2.69
C PHE A 56 8.93 8.38 -1.65
N ARG A 57 8.77 8.06 -0.35
CA ARG A 57 9.23 8.93 0.75
C ARG A 57 10.75 8.95 0.92
N GLU A 58 11.39 7.78 0.85
CA GLU A 58 12.84 7.64 1.00
C GLU A 58 13.64 8.30 -0.12
N ASN A 59 13.02 8.47 -1.29
CA ASN A 59 13.64 9.11 -2.46
C ASN A 59 13.11 10.53 -2.71
N ASP A 60 12.44 11.15 -1.73
CA ASP A 60 11.85 12.50 -1.82
C ASP A 60 10.98 12.72 -3.07
N MET A 61 10.31 11.66 -3.52
CA MET A 61 9.48 11.69 -4.72
C MET A 61 8.15 12.37 -4.41
N VAL A 62 8.04 13.64 -4.80
CA VAL A 62 6.82 14.44 -4.61
C VAL A 62 5.78 14.05 -5.67
N PRO A 63 4.66 13.37 -5.31
CA PRO A 63 3.78 12.75 -6.29
C PRO A 63 3.23 13.72 -7.34
N VAL A 64 2.82 14.93 -6.93
CA VAL A 64 2.24 15.94 -7.85
C VAL A 64 3.24 16.46 -8.90
N MET A 65 4.54 16.26 -8.68
CA MET A 65 5.60 16.66 -9.61
C MET A 65 6.01 15.52 -10.56
N LEU A 66 5.50 14.31 -10.34
CA LEU A 66 5.86 13.14 -11.14
C LEU A 66 4.96 12.99 -12.36
N PRO A 67 5.36 12.18 -13.35
CA PRO A 67 4.49 11.84 -14.47
C PRO A 67 3.26 11.03 -14.04
N THR A 68 2.29 10.92 -14.96
CA THR A 68 0.92 10.47 -14.68
C THR A 68 0.84 9.06 -14.07
N ASN A 69 1.60 8.09 -14.53
CA ASN A 69 1.52 6.72 -13.98
C ASN A 69 2.16 6.62 -12.60
N ASN A 70 3.21 7.39 -12.34
CA ASN A 70 3.77 7.52 -10.99
C ASN A 70 2.77 8.16 -10.02
N GLN A 71 2.01 9.17 -10.47
CA GLN A 71 0.90 9.73 -9.69
C GLN A 71 -0.18 8.68 -9.40
N LYS A 72 -0.60 7.91 -10.41
CA LYS A 72 -1.58 6.83 -10.25
C LYS A 72 -1.11 5.76 -9.28
N LEU A 73 0.16 5.33 -9.37
CA LEU A 73 0.76 4.37 -8.45
C LEU A 73 0.72 4.90 -7.01
N TYR A 74 1.10 6.16 -6.79
CA TYR A 74 1.02 6.79 -5.47
C TYR A 74 -0.42 6.84 -4.95
N GLN A 75 -1.36 7.31 -5.77
CA GLN A 75 -2.77 7.42 -5.39
C GLN A 75 -3.37 6.07 -5.01
N TYR A 76 -3.12 5.04 -5.83
CA TYR A 76 -3.58 3.68 -5.59
C TYR A 76 -3.04 3.14 -4.26
N THR A 77 -1.71 3.20 -4.07
CA THR A 77 -1.07 2.69 -2.85
C THR A 77 -1.52 3.44 -1.61
N TRP A 78 -1.56 4.78 -1.66
CA TRP A 78 -2.07 5.60 -0.56
C TRP A 78 -3.52 5.25 -0.20
N HIS A 79 -4.41 5.14 -1.19
CA HIS A 79 -5.81 4.82 -0.97
C HIS A 79 -6.00 3.44 -0.34
N MET A 80 -5.30 2.43 -0.84
CA MET A 80 -5.36 1.08 -0.28
C MET A 80 -4.84 1.02 1.16
N LEU A 81 -3.74 1.72 1.46
CA LEU A 81 -3.22 1.82 2.83
C LEU A 81 -4.19 2.56 3.76
N LEU A 82 -4.88 3.59 3.28
CA LEU A 82 -5.92 4.29 4.04
C LEU A 82 -7.09 3.36 4.38
N LEU A 83 -7.60 2.61 3.40
CA LEU A 83 -8.69 1.64 3.62
C LEU A 83 -8.29 0.55 4.62
N LEU A 84 -7.05 0.05 4.55
CA LEU A 84 -6.53 -0.92 5.51
C LEU A 84 -6.49 -0.33 6.93
N ARG A 85 -6.01 0.91 7.07
CA ARG A 85 -6.00 1.62 8.36
C ARG A 85 -7.41 1.81 8.91
N GLU A 86 -8.37 2.23 8.09
CA GLU A 86 -9.76 2.43 8.50
C GLU A 86 -10.40 1.12 8.97
N LYS A 87 -10.17 0.03 8.23
CA LYS A 87 -10.62 -1.31 8.62
C LYS A 87 -10.02 -1.74 9.96
N GLU A 88 -8.72 -1.50 10.15
CA GLU A 88 -8.05 -1.83 11.41
C GLU A 88 -8.61 -1.02 12.58
N LEU A 89 -8.82 0.29 12.40
CA LEU A 89 -9.43 1.15 13.41
C LEU A 89 -10.85 0.70 13.77
N LYS A 90 -11.67 0.37 12.77
CA LYS A 90 -13.01 -0.18 12.99
C LYS A 90 -12.96 -1.49 13.76
N ASN A 91 -12.06 -2.40 13.41
CA ASN A 91 -11.89 -3.67 14.12
C ASN A 91 -11.48 -3.46 15.57
N ARG A 92 -10.53 -2.56 15.84
CA ARG A 92 -10.14 -2.20 17.21
C ARG A 92 -11.29 -1.61 18.01
N HIS A 93 -12.10 -0.75 17.39
CA HIS A 93 -13.29 -0.17 18.03
C HIS A 93 -14.32 -1.25 18.40
N LEU A 94 -14.61 -2.19 17.49
CA LEU A 94 -15.50 -3.32 17.76
C LEU A 94 -14.97 -4.20 18.90
N ILE A 95 -13.67 -4.48 18.93
CA ILE A 95 -13.04 -5.23 20.03
C ILE A 95 -13.20 -4.49 21.37
N SER A 96 -12.99 -3.17 21.39
CA SER A 96 -13.20 -2.35 22.60
C SER A 96 -14.64 -2.45 23.10
N GLN A 97 -15.62 -2.30 22.20
CA GLN A 97 -17.03 -2.42 22.55
C GLN A 97 -17.38 -3.80 23.11
N LEU A 98 -16.90 -4.88 22.48
CA LEU A 98 -17.11 -6.24 22.96
C LEU A 98 -16.46 -6.50 24.33
N ALA A 99 -15.32 -5.89 24.61
CA ALA A 99 -14.64 -5.99 25.91
C ALA A 99 -15.33 -5.18 27.01
N GLU A 100 -15.92 -4.04 26.66
CA GLU A 100 -16.67 -3.16 27.58
C GLU A 100 -18.11 -3.63 27.83
N THR A 101 -18.66 -4.47 26.94
CA THR A 101 -20.00 -5.06 27.13
C THR A 101 -19.91 -6.06 28.28
N PRO A 102 -20.58 -5.85 29.42
CA PRO A 102 -20.58 -6.83 30.50
C PRO A 102 -21.22 -8.11 29.97
N THR A 103 -20.49 -9.22 30.00
CA THR A 103 -21.07 -10.56 29.81
C THR A 103 -21.94 -10.86 31.01
N VAL A 104 -23.15 -10.31 31.05
CA VAL A 104 -24.24 -10.86 31.86
C VAL A 104 -24.69 -12.12 31.14
N PHE A 105 -23.92 -13.19 31.30
CA PHE A 105 -24.45 -14.54 31.19
C PHE A 105 -25.17 -14.78 32.52
N ASP A 106 -26.45 -14.44 32.57
CA ASP A 106 -27.33 -14.93 33.62
C ASP A 106 -27.95 -16.24 33.11
N PRO A 107 -27.52 -17.42 33.60
CA PRO A 107 -28.14 -18.69 33.23
C PRO A 107 -29.53 -18.89 33.87
N TYR A 108 -30.07 -17.90 34.58
CA TYR A 108 -31.34 -17.98 35.31
C TYR A 108 -32.36 -16.85 35.02
N LEU A 109 -32.18 -16.06 33.95
CA LEU A 109 -33.21 -15.15 33.40
C LEU A 109 -33.89 -15.73 32.16
#